data_AF-A0A524GJZ0-F1
#
_entry.id   AF-A0A524GJZ0-F1
#
_cell.length_a   1.000
_cell.length_b   1.000
_cell.length_c   1.000
_cell.angle_alpha   90.00
_cell.angle_beta   90.00
_cell.angle_gamma   90.00
#
_symmetry.space_group_name_H-M   'P 1'
#
loop_
_entity.id
_entity.type
_entity.pdbx_description
1 polymer ?
#
loop_
_entity_poly.entity_id
_entity_poly.type
_entity_poly.pdbx_seq_one_letter_code
_entity_poly.pdbx_strand_id
1 'polypeptide(L)'
;GAEDFLEDVQVEHTRLFINAIPHVVAAPYASVHYKGDGTLYGAIAEQTKKFYREKGFALVKENDLPDHIVYELEFLALLDNEDPDGREKFIDTLFTPWFEIFKTKVLAEAHHPYYRVVMDLIDFFTGEEL
;
A
#
# COMPACT_ATOMS: atom_id res chain seq x y z
N GLY A 1 15.98 -10.39 -22.42
CA GLY A 1 16.23 -9.00 -22.85
C GLY A 1 15.45 -8.04 -21.98
N ALA A 2 15.47 -6.73 -22.25
CA ALA A 2 14.69 -5.76 -21.47
C ALA A 2 13.16 -5.95 -21.65
N GLU A 3 12.72 -6.43 -22.82
CA GLU A 3 11.32 -6.80 -23.07
C GLU A 3 10.89 -8.01 -22.22
N ASP A 4 11.69 -9.09 -22.19
CA ASP A 4 11.40 -10.27 -21.35
C ASP A 4 11.25 -9.90 -19.86
N PHE A 5 12.10 -9.00 -19.34
CA PHE A 5 11.99 -8.53 -17.95
C PHE A 5 10.68 -7.80 -17.66
N LEU A 6 10.24 -6.92 -18.57
CA LEU A 6 8.99 -6.18 -18.39
C LEU A 6 7.79 -7.12 -18.43
N GLU A 7 7.80 -8.10 -19.34
CA GLU A 7 6.76 -9.13 -19.43
C GLU A 7 6.70 -9.95 -18.13
N ASP A 8 7.84 -10.41 -17.62
CA ASP A 8 7.93 -11.16 -16.36
C ASP A 8 7.36 -10.37 -15.17
N VAL A 9 7.67 -9.07 -15.08
CA VAL A 9 7.15 -8.19 -14.02
C VAL A 9 5.63 -7.99 -14.15
N GLN A 10 5.09 -7.85 -15.37
CA GLN A 10 3.65 -7.69 -15.59
C GLN A 10 2.86 -8.96 -15.25
N VAL A 11 3.39 -10.13 -15.60
CA VAL A 11 2.83 -11.42 -15.22
C VAL A 11 2.80 -11.55 -13.70
N GLU A 12 3.91 -11.22 -13.04
CA GLU A 12 4.02 -11.27 -11.59
C GLU A 12 3.09 -10.27 -10.90
N HIS A 13 2.97 -9.05 -11.42
CA HIS A 13 2.03 -8.03 -10.92
C HIS A 13 0.59 -8.56 -10.93
N THR A 14 0.18 -9.16 -12.06
CA THR A 14 -1.16 -9.72 -12.22
C THR A 14 -1.42 -10.81 -11.19
N ARG A 15 -0.45 -11.72 -10.99
CA ARG A 15 -0.55 -12.82 -10.04
C ARG A 15 -0.63 -12.35 -8.58
N LEU A 16 0.20 -11.38 -8.19
CA LEU A 16 0.28 -10.89 -6.82
C LEU A 16 -0.94 -10.02 -6.44
N PHE A 17 -1.34 -9.09 -7.31
CA PHE A 17 -2.20 -7.97 -6.93
C PHE A 17 -3.58 -7.97 -7.60
N ILE A 18 -3.77 -8.67 -8.73
CA ILE A 18 -5.00 -8.58 -9.54
C ILE A 18 -5.81 -9.86 -9.53
N ASN A 19 -5.20 -11.01 -9.87
CA ASN A 19 -5.92 -12.25 -10.09
C ASN A 19 -5.13 -13.45 -9.58
N ALA A 20 -5.66 -14.11 -8.54
CA ALA A 20 -5.27 -15.44 -8.14
C ALA A 20 -6.52 -16.24 -7.77
N ILE A 21 -6.59 -17.48 -8.25
CA ILE A 21 -7.64 -18.43 -7.86
C ILE A 21 -7.15 -19.13 -6.58
N PRO A 22 -7.93 -19.21 -5.49
CA PRO A 22 -9.32 -18.74 -5.31
C PRO A 22 -9.46 -17.29 -4.83
N HIS A 23 -8.39 -16.63 -4.37
CA HIS A 23 -8.37 -15.22 -3.94
C HIS A 23 -7.06 -14.55 -4.34
N VAL A 24 -7.09 -13.22 -4.55
CA VAL A 24 -5.90 -12.39 -4.78
C VAL A 24 -4.90 -12.58 -3.63
N VAL A 25 -3.63 -12.81 -3.98
CA VAL A 25 -2.56 -13.12 -3.01
C VAL A 25 -2.36 -11.98 -2.01
N ALA A 26 -2.15 -10.77 -2.51
CA ALA A 26 -1.89 -9.59 -1.71
C ALA A 26 -2.63 -8.41 -2.34
N ALA A 27 -3.94 -8.29 -2.13
CA ALA A 27 -4.68 -7.14 -2.65
C ALA A 27 -4.07 -5.82 -2.10
N PRO A 28 -3.78 -4.80 -2.91
CA PRO A 28 -2.99 -3.63 -2.48
C PRO A 28 -3.82 -2.58 -1.71
N TYR A 29 -4.69 -3.03 -0.80
CA TYR A 29 -5.61 -2.20 -0.03
C TYR A 29 -5.48 -2.49 1.47
N ALA A 30 -5.40 -1.45 2.30
CA ALA A 30 -5.28 -1.60 3.74
C ALA A 30 -6.43 -2.43 4.33
N SER A 31 -7.67 -2.17 3.92
CA SER A 31 -8.86 -2.82 4.48
C SER A 31 -8.89 -4.34 4.29
N VAL A 32 -8.14 -4.88 3.32
CA VAL A 32 -8.03 -6.33 3.12
C VAL A 32 -7.10 -6.97 4.15
N HIS A 33 -6.08 -6.26 4.63
CA HIS A 33 -5.06 -6.79 5.53
C HIS A 33 -5.18 -6.29 6.96
N TYR A 34 -5.88 -5.18 7.18
CA TYR A 34 -6.10 -4.61 8.50
C TYR A 34 -7.03 -5.49 9.34
N LYS A 35 -6.67 -5.64 10.62
CA LYS A 35 -7.34 -6.56 11.55
C LYS A 35 -8.84 -6.25 11.65
N GLY A 36 -9.67 -7.22 11.26
CA GLY A 36 -11.13 -7.15 11.39
C GLY A 36 -11.87 -6.66 10.15
N ASP A 37 -11.18 -6.08 9.15
CA ASP A 37 -11.86 -5.51 7.98
C ASP A 37 -11.96 -6.47 6.79
N GLY A 38 -10.98 -7.35 6.52
CA GLY A 38 -11.04 -8.56 5.66
C GLY A 38 -11.66 -8.43 4.25
N THR A 39 -12.08 -7.24 3.85
CA THR A 39 -12.93 -6.89 2.71
C THR A 39 -12.61 -5.45 2.31
N LEU A 40 -12.91 -5.10 1.06
CA LEU A 40 -12.79 -3.72 0.59
C LEU A 40 -13.78 -2.81 1.34
N TYR A 41 -13.44 -1.53 1.50
CA TYR A 41 -14.26 -0.52 2.20
C TYR A 41 -14.39 -0.73 3.71
N GLY A 42 -13.38 -1.32 4.34
CA GLY A 42 -13.31 -1.46 5.79
C GLY A 42 -13.22 -0.11 6.52
N ALA A 43 -13.36 -0.15 7.85
CA ALA A 43 -13.26 1.03 8.71
C ALA A 43 -11.93 1.79 8.55
N ILE A 44 -10.83 1.11 8.19
CA ILE A 44 -9.56 1.78 7.92
C ILE A 44 -9.61 2.68 6.68
N ALA A 45 -10.34 2.30 5.62
CA ALA A 45 -10.45 3.12 4.42
C ALA A 45 -11.12 4.47 4.70
N GLU A 46 -12.20 4.47 5.49
CA GLU A 46 -12.86 5.71 5.91
C GLU A 46 -11.98 6.55 6.85
N GLN A 47 -11.17 5.92 7.71
CA GLN A 47 -10.19 6.62 8.55
C GLN A 47 -9.10 7.28 7.71
N THR A 48 -8.54 6.58 6.72
CA THR A 48 -7.58 7.11 5.76
C THR A 48 -8.17 8.31 5.01
N LYS A 49 -9.40 8.19 4.49
CA LYS A 49 -10.12 9.29 3.82
C LYS A 49 -10.32 10.51 4.72
N LYS A 50 -10.65 10.28 6.00
CA LYS A 50 -10.81 11.36 6.99
C LYS A 50 -9.48 12.06 7.25
N PHE A 51 -8.39 11.30 7.38
CA PHE A 51 -7.06 11.86 7.59
C PHE A 51 -6.62 12.73 6.41
N TYR A 52 -6.84 12.27 5.17
CA TYR A 52 -6.57 13.09 3.97
C TYR A 52 -7.28 14.44 4.05
N ARG A 53 -8.58 14.43 4.37
CA ARG A 53 -9.40 15.66 4.50
C ARG A 53 -8.94 16.56 5.64
N GLU A 54 -8.52 16.00 6.77
CA GLU A 54 -7.96 16.77 7.89
C GLU A 54 -6.68 17.52 7.50
N LYS A 55 -5.90 16.97 6.56
CA LYS A 55 -4.70 17.61 5.99
C LYS A 55 -4.99 18.46 4.74
N GLY A 56 -6.25 18.61 4.34
CA GLY A 56 -6.64 19.44 3.20
C GLY A 56 -6.59 18.74 1.84
N PHE A 57 -6.46 17.42 1.80
CA PHE A 57 -6.39 16.61 0.58
C PHE A 57 -7.68 15.84 0.31
N ALA A 58 -7.91 15.52 -0.97
CA ALA A 58 -9.01 14.68 -1.42
C ALA A 58 -8.57 13.88 -2.66
N LEU A 59 -9.15 12.69 -2.83
CA LEU A 59 -8.96 11.91 -4.05
C LEU A 59 -9.60 12.63 -5.25
N VAL A 60 -8.98 12.51 -6.41
CA VAL A 60 -9.50 13.09 -7.67
C VAL A 60 -10.83 12.44 -8.06
N LYS A 61 -10.98 11.14 -7.80
CA LYS A 61 -12.22 10.39 -8.03
C LYS A 61 -12.81 9.95 -6.70
N GLU A 62 -14.09 10.24 -6.49
CA GLU A 62 -14.77 9.90 -5.24
C GLU A 62 -14.95 8.39 -5.01
N ASN A 63 -14.94 7.61 -6.10
CA ASN A 63 -15.10 6.15 -6.07
C ASN A 63 -13.78 5.39 -5.91
N ASP A 64 -12.64 6.09 -5.94
CA ASP A 64 -11.36 5.45 -5.69
C ASP A 64 -11.24 5.12 -4.20
N LEU A 65 -10.62 3.98 -3.90
CA LEU A 65 -10.42 3.52 -2.54
C LEU A 65 -9.22 4.25 -1.92
N PRO A 66 -9.41 5.03 -0.85
CA PRO A 66 -8.37 5.88 -0.26
C PRO A 66 -7.22 5.06 0.35
N ASP A 67 -7.46 3.81 0.68
CA ASP A 67 -6.51 2.91 1.33
C ASP A 67 -5.72 2.03 0.36
N HIS A 68 -5.73 2.37 -0.93
CA HIS A 68 -4.83 1.74 -1.89
C HIS A 68 -3.39 2.21 -1.63
N ILE A 69 -2.43 1.28 -1.64
CA ILE A 69 -1.01 1.58 -1.35
C ILE A 69 -0.43 2.76 -2.13
N VAL A 70 -0.80 2.92 -3.41
CA VAL A 70 -0.32 4.01 -4.27
C VAL A 70 -0.77 5.36 -3.71
N TYR A 71 -2.03 5.49 -3.32
CA TYR A 71 -2.55 6.74 -2.77
C TYR A 71 -1.98 7.04 -1.39
N GLU A 72 -1.77 6.02 -0.54
CA GLU A 72 -1.11 6.22 0.76
C GLU A 72 0.35 6.67 0.60
N LEU A 73 1.10 6.10 -0.35
CA LEU A 73 2.48 6.53 -0.63
C LEU A 73 2.55 7.93 -1.26
N GLU A 74 1.64 8.25 -2.19
CA GLU A 74 1.53 9.61 -2.75
C GLU A 74 1.22 10.62 -1.65
N PHE A 75 0.31 10.29 -0.74
CA PHE A 75 -0.03 11.13 0.40
C PHE A 75 1.15 11.34 1.35
N LEU A 76 1.90 10.29 1.67
CA LEU A 76 3.11 10.39 2.48
C LEU A 76 4.17 11.30 1.84
N ALA A 77 4.34 11.21 0.51
CA ALA A 77 5.26 12.09 -0.22
C ALA A 77 4.81 13.56 -0.19
N LEU A 78 3.51 13.83 -0.18
CA LEU A 78 2.98 15.20 -0.02
C LEU A 78 3.24 15.76 1.39
N LEU A 79 3.08 14.94 2.42
CA LEU A 79 3.30 15.37 3.81
C LEU A 79 4.78 15.59 4.17
N ASP A 80 5.71 14.96 3.46
CA ASP A 80 7.15 14.99 3.77
C ASP A 80 7.74 16.40 3.96
N ASN A 81 7.26 17.37 3.17
CA ASN A 81 7.71 18.77 3.26
C ASN A 81 6.71 19.69 3.96
N GLU A 82 5.44 19.30 4.06
CA GLU A 82 4.35 20.16 4.54
C GLU A 82 4.03 19.93 6.02
N ASP A 83 4.07 18.67 6.48
CA ASP A 83 3.64 18.26 7.80
C ASP A 83 4.30 16.93 8.24
N PRO A 84 5.59 16.98 8.65
CA PRO A 84 6.32 15.79 9.10
C PRO A 84 5.66 15.05 10.27
N ASP A 85 5.10 15.78 11.24
CA ASP A 85 4.37 15.20 12.38
C ASP A 85 3.10 14.46 11.89
N GLY A 86 2.42 15.01 10.90
CA GLY A 86 1.29 14.37 10.23
C GLY A 86 1.69 13.10 9.48
N ARG A 87 2.85 13.13 8.82
CA ARG A 87 3.43 11.97 8.12
C ARG A 87 3.73 10.83 9.09
N GLU A 88 4.46 11.11 10.16
CA GLU A 88 4.79 10.13 11.22
C GLU A 88 3.52 9.52 11.81
N LYS A 89 2.56 10.36 12.20
CA LYS A 89 1.27 9.90 12.70
C LYS A 89 0.53 9.00 11.71
N PHE A 90 0.53 9.34 10.42
CA PHE A 90 -0.12 8.53 9.40
C PHE A 90 0.56 7.16 9.26
N ILE A 91 1.90 7.14 9.24
CA ILE A 91 2.70 5.92 9.19
C ILE A 91 2.31 4.99 10.33
N ASP A 92 2.40 5.47 11.57
CA ASP A 92 2.20 4.63 12.76
C ASP A 92 0.78 4.10 12.90
N THR A 93 -0.21 4.91 12.53
CA THR A 93 -1.61 4.64 12.86
C THR A 93 -2.42 4.04 11.72
N LEU A 94 -2.09 4.38 10.46
CA LEU A 94 -2.90 4.03 9.30
C LEU A 94 -2.14 3.24 8.24
N PHE A 95 -0.80 3.30 8.19
CA PHE A 95 0.00 2.59 7.18
C PHE A 95 0.64 1.30 7.73
N THR A 96 1.54 1.42 8.71
CA THR A 96 2.35 0.32 9.26
C THR A 96 1.53 -0.91 9.67
N PRO A 97 0.36 -0.77 10.36
CA PRO A 97 -0.39 -1.94 10.84
C PRO A 97 -0.84 -2.92 9.74
N TRP A 98 -1.16 -2.41 8.54
CA TRP A 98 -1.58 -3.26 7.43
C TRP A 98 -0.41 -3.55 6.48
N PHE A 99 0.51 -2.60 6.32
CA PHE A 99 1.66 -2.74 5.44
C PHE A 99 2.56 -3.90 5.84
N GLU A 100 2.81 -4.12 7.14
CA GLU A 100 3.60 -5.27 7.61
C GLU A 100 3.01 -6.62 7.19
N ILE A 101 1.69 -6.73 7.23
CA ILE A 101 0.96 -7.94 6.81
C ILE A 101 1.03 -8.10 5.30
N PHE A 102 0.79 -7.01 4.56
CA PHE A 102 0.87 -6.97 3.11
C PHE A 102 2.27 -7.32 2.59
N LYS A 103 3.31 -6.66 3.12
CA LYS A 103 4.73 -6.91 2.85
C LYS A 103 5.08 -8.38 3.07
N THR A 104 4.70 -8.94 4.23
CA THR A 104 4.96 -10.36 4.54
C THR A 104 4.36 -11.29 3.48
N LYS A 105 3.13 -11.04 3.04
CA LYS A 105 2.48 -11.82 1.98
C LYS A 105 3.18 -11.68 0.64
N VAL A 106 3.53 -10.45 0.23
CA VAL A 106 4.25 -10.21 -1.03
C VAL A 106 5.62 -10.90 -1.01
N LEU A 107 6.39 -10.79 0.07
CA LEU A 107 7.71 -11.41 0.19
C LEU A 107 7.66 -12.95 0.24
N ALA A 108 6.62 -13.52 0.85
CA ALA A 108 6.42 -14.97 0.86
C ALA A 108 6.12 -15.51 -0.55
N GLU A 109 5.34 -14.76 -1.32
CA GLU A 109 4.80 -15.23 -2.59
C GLU A 109 5.57 -14.71 -3.81
N ALA A 110 6.45 -13.72 -3.69
CA ALA A 110 7.17 -13.14 -4.82
C ALA A 110 8.09 -14.17 -5.51
N HIS A 111 7.82 -14.43 -6.79
CA HIS A 111 8.61 -15.29 -7.67
C HIS A 111 9.66 -14.51 -8.45
N HIS A 112 9.50 -13.19 -8.56
CA HIS A 112 10.45 -12.30 -9.23
C HIS A 112 11.07 -11.30 -8.23
N PRO A 113 12.39 -11.04 -8.28
CA PRO A 113 13.07 -10.20 -7.29
C PRO A 113 12.59 -8.74 -7.26
N TYR A 114 12.01 -8.25 -8.36
CA TYR A 114 11.53 -6.87 -8.48
C TYR A 114 10.61 -6.46 -7.32
N TYR A 115 9.56 -7.23 -7.02
CA TYR A 115 8.63 -6.85 -5.95
C TYR A 115 9.22 -7.03 -4.55
N ARG A 116 10.25 -7.86 -4.37
CA ARG A 116 10.99 -7.91 -3.11
C ARG A 116 11.71 -6.58 -2.88
N VAL A 117 12.44 -6.10 -3.89
CA VAL A 117 13.11 -4.79 -3.84
C VAL A 117 12.12 -3.65 -3.64
N VAL A 118 10.97 -3.67 -4.32
CA VAL A 118 9.93 -2.64 -4.13
C VAL A 118 9.41 -2.63 -2.68
N MET A 119 9.16 -3.80 -2.09
CA MET A 119 8.73 -3.88 -0.69
C MET A 119 9.81 -3.38 0.27
N ASP A 120 11.07 -3.76 0.05
CA ASP A 120 12.20 -3.31 0.88
C ASP A 120 12.41 -1.79 0.78
N LEU A 121 12.21 -1.20 -0.40
CA LEU A 121 12.29 0.26 -0.58
C LEU A 121 11.16 0.98 0.15
N ILE A 122 9.92 0.50 0.02
CA ILE A 122 8.79 1.11 0.74
C ILE A 122 9.06 1.03 2.25
N ASP A 123 9.42 -0.16 2.74
CA ASP A 123 9.76 -0.41 4.13
C ASP A 123 10.86 0.53 4.65
N PHE A 124 11.92 0.72 3.88
CA PHE A 124 13.00 1.63 4.24
C PHE A 124 12.53 3.08 4.38
N PHE A 125 11.65 3.56 3.50
CA PHE A 125 11.16 4.95 3.53
C PHE A 125 10.02 5.17 4.54
N THR A 126 9.34 4.10 4.98
CA THR A 126 8.23 4.18 5.94
C THR A 126 8.55 3.61 7.31
N GLY A 127 9.71 2.99 7.50
CA GLY A 127 10.20 2.57 8.81
C GLY A 127 10.76 3.74 9.62
N GLU A 128 10.80 3.59 10.94
CA GLU A 128 11.49 4.53 11.82
C GLU A 128 12.99 4.54 11.48
N GLU A 129 13.59 5.73 11.32
CA GLU A 129 15.05 5.86 11.36
C GLU A 129 15.52 5.43 12.77
N LEU A 130 16.27 4.33 12.83
CA LEU A 130 16.94 3.88 14.07
C LEU A 130 18.01 4.87 14.54
#